data_AF-A0A958QVL4-F1
#
_entry.id   AF-A0A958QVL4-F1
#
_cell.length_a   1.000
_cell.length_b   1.000
_cell.length_c   1.000
_cell.angle_alpha   90.00
_cell.angle_beta   90.00
_cell.angle_gamma   90.00
#
_symmetry.space_group_name_H-M   'P 1'
#
loop_
_entity.id
_entity.type
_entity.pdbx_description
1 polymer ?
#
loop_
_entity_poly.entity_id
_entity_poly.type
_entity_poly.pdbx_seq_one_letter_code
_entity_poly.pdbx_strand_id
1 'polypeptide(L)' 'MNNFSEKVSFIWSVADLLRGDYKQSEYGRVILPFLVLRRLDQVLAPSREAVLAAAANLMG' A
#
# COMPACT_ATOMS: atom_id res chain seq x y z
N MET A 1 11.38 10.05 13.62
CA MET A 1 10.46 9.26 14.47
C MET A 1 9.46 8.54 13.57
N ASN A 2 9.47 7.21 13.57
CA ASN A 2 8.51 6.42 12.78
C ASN A 2 7.19 6.36 13.55
N ASN A 3 6.27 7.31 13.27
CA ASN A 3 4.93 7.39 13.90
C ASN A 3 4.03 6.22 13.43
N PHE A 4 4.33 5.00 13.90
CA PHE A 4 3.58 3.79 13.59
C PHE A 4 2.12 3.89 14.02
N SER A 5 1.87 4.54 15.17
CA SER A 5 0.51 4.78 15.68
C SER A 5 -0.35 5.58 14.71
N GLU A 6 0.17 6.69 14.13
CA GLU A 6 -0.57 7.50 13.14
C GLU A 6 -0.91 6.71 11.89
N LYS A 7 0.03 5.88 11.40
CA LYS A 7 -0.20 5.03 10.22
C LYS A 7 -1.27 3.98 10.49
N VAL A 8 -1.25 3.36 11.67
CA VAL A 8 -2.26 2.39 12.10
C VAL A 8 -3.62 3.06 12.22
N SER A 9 -3.72 4.24 12.85
CA SER A 9 -4.96 5.01 12.93
C SER A 9 -5.50 5.40 11.54
N PHE A 10 -4.63 5.78 10.60
CA PHE A 10 -5.02 6.08 9.22
C PHE A 10 -5.53 4.84 8.47
N ILE A 11 -4.91 3.68 8.66
CA ILE A 11 -5.40 2.43 8.05
C ILE A 11 -6.79 2.07 8.58
N TRP A 12 -7.02 2.23 9.89
CA TRP A 12 -8.32 1.99 10.49
C TRP A 12 -9.38 3.02 10.06
N SER A 13 -9.03 4.30 9.87
CA SER A 13 -9.99 5.29 9.37
C SER A 13 -10.42 5.04 7.91
N VAL A 14 -9.53 4.47 7.09
CA VAL A 14 -9.90 3.99 5.75
C VAL A 14 -10.78 2.73 5.82
N ALA A 15 -10.54 1.84 6.79
CA ALA A 15 -11.40 0.68 7.03
C ALA A 15 -12.82 1.09 7.45
N ASP A 16 -12.96 2.20 8.18
CA ASP A 16 -14.26 2.76 8.55
C ASP A 16 -15.07 3.26 7.34
N LEU A 17 -14.44 3.58 6.20
CA LEU A 17 -15.15 3.88 4.94
C LEU A 17 -15.82 2.64 4.33
N LEU A 18 -15.37 1.43 4.66
CA LEU A 18 -15.97 0.17 4.19
C LEU A 18 -17.16 -0.27 5.06
N ARG A 19 -17.52 0.54 6.06
CA ARG A 19 -18.53 0.22 7.07
C ARG A 19 -19.94 0.37 6.48
N GLY A 20 -20.56 -0.77 6.19
CA GLY A 20 -21.88 -0.87 5.57
C GLY A 20 -22.02 -2.22 4.87
N ASP A 21 -21.29 -2.40 3.77
CA ASP A 21 -21.35 -3.60 2.93
C ASP A 21 -20.49 -4.77 3.45
N TYR A 22 -19.52 -4.51 4.34
CA TYR A 22 -18.56 -5.51 4.83
C TYR A 22 -18.61 -5.68 6.35
N LYS A 23 -18.53 -6.94 6.82
CA LYS A 23 -18.36 -7.24 8.24
C LYS A 23 -16.93 -6.91 8.69
N GLN A 24 -16.75 -6.57 9.97
CA GLN A 24 -15.43 -6.26 10.53
C GLN A 24 -14.43 -7.44 10.38
N SER A 25 -14.92 -8.68 10.38
CA SER A 25 -14.13 -9.88 10.09
C SER A 25 -13.66 -9.99 8.63
N GLU A 26 -14.31 -9.28 7.70
CA GLU A 26 -14.00 -9.29 6.27
C GLU A 26 -13.03 -8.17 5.87
N TYR A 27 -12.83 -7.17 6.74
CA TYR A 27 -11.88 -6.07 6.49
C TYR A 27 -10.47 -6.58 6.20
N GLY A 28 -10.05 -7.66 6.86
CA GLY A 28 -8.76 -8.29 6.59
C GLY A 28 -8.59 -8.75 5.13
N ARG A 29 -9.68 -9.16 4.46
CA ARG A 29 -9.62 -9.60 3.05
C ARG A 29 -9.35 -8.46 2.08
N VAL A 30 -9.73 -7.24 2.44
CA VAL A 30 -9.51 -6.04 1.61
C VAL A 30 -8.19 -5.39 1.99
N ILE A 31 -7.96 -5.15 3.29
CA ILE A 31 -6.80 -4.40 3.79
C ILE A 31 -5.49 -5.14 3.54
N LEU A 32 -5.43 -6.47 3.72
CA LEU A 32 -4.19 -7.23 3.55
C LEU A 32 -3.61 -7.14 2.12
N PRO A 33 -4.37 -7.37 1.04
CA PRO A 33 -3.84 -7.20 -0.31
C PRO A 33 -3.32 -5.77 -0.57
N PHE A 34 -4.05 -4.74 -0.12
CA PHE A 34 -3.58 -3.35 -0.28
C PHE A 34 -2.32 -3.06 0.55
N LEU A 35 -2.21 -3.62 1.75
CA LEU A 35 -1.02 -3.49 2.58
C LEU A 35 0.20 -4.16 1.94
N VAL A 36 0.00 -5.34 1.35
CA VAL A 36 1.03 -6.07 0.60
C VAL A 36 1.47 -5.27 -0.62
N LEU A 37 0.53 -4.74 -1.42
CA LEU A 37 0.84 -3.88 -2.56
C LEU A 37 1.62 -2.63 -2.13
N ARG A 38 1.21 -1.98 -1.05
CA ARG A 38 1.93 -0.82 -0.51
C ARG A 38 3.34 -1.19 -0.05
N ARG A 39 3.50 -2.34 0.59
CA ARG A 39 4.82 -2.83 1.03
C ARG A 39 5.71 -3.14 -0.16
N LEU A 40 5.18 -3.76 -1.20
CA LEU A 40 5.89 -4.06 -2.44
C LEU A 40 6.35 -2.77 -3.13
N ASP A 41 5.46 -1.78 -3.25
CA ASP A 41 5.77 -0.45 -3.79
C ASP A 41 6.87 0.26 -2.97
N GLN A 42 6.84 0.15 -1.63
CA GLN A 42 7.90 0.71 -0.79
C GLN A 42 9.26 0.01 -0.95
N VAL A 43 9.27 -1.30 -1.19
CA VAL A 43 10.51 -2.06 -1.47
C VAL A 43 11.07 -1.69 -2.84
N LEU A 44 10.20 -1.40 -3.80
CA LEU A 44 10.56 -0.98 -5.16
C LEU A 44 10.87 0.52 -5.26
N ALA A 45 10.44 1.35 -4.31
CA ALA A 45 10.65 2.79 -4.32
C ALA A 45 12.13 3.23 -4.51
N PRO A 46 13.14 2.59 -3.88
CA PRO A 46 14.54 2.97 -4.05
C PRO A 46 15.10 2.67 -5.45
N SER A 47 14.56 1.65 -6.13
CA SER A 47 15.01 1.23 -7.46
C SER A 47 14.09 1.72 -8.58
N ARG A 48 13.00 2.42 -8.25
CA ARG A 48 11.96 2.83 -9.20
C ARG A 48 12.51 3.68 -10.34
N GLU A 49 13.30 4.70 -10.02
CA GLU A 49 13.90 5.58 -11.05
C GLU A 49 14.91 4.83 -11.93
N ALA A 50 15.71 3.94 -11.34
CA ALA A 50 16.67 3.13 -12.08
C ALA A 50 15.97 2.15 -13.04
N VAL A 51 14.86 1.53 -12.61
CA VAL A 51 14.04 0.65 -13.45
C VAL A 51 13.36 1.42 -14.58
N LEU A 52 12.83 2.61 -14.31
CA LEU A 52 12.21 3.46 -15.33
C LEU A 52 13.24 3.96 -16.37
N ALA A 53 14.44 4.34 -15.93
CA ALA A 53 15.54 4.73 -16.80
C ALA A 53 16.01 3.55 -17.68
N ALA A 54 16.14 2.35 -17.10
CA ALA A 54 16.49 1.14 -17.86
C ALA A 54 15.40 0.77 -18.88
N ALA A 55 14.11 0.88 -18.52
CA ALA A 55 13.01 0.62 -19.44
C ALA A 55 12.97 1.61 -20.60
N ALA A 56 13.27 2.90 -20.37
CA ALA A 56 13.35 3.91 -21.42
C ALA A 56 14.52 3.63 -22.40
N ASN A 57 15.66 3.16 -21.89
CA ASN A 57 16.82 2.79 -22.71
C ASN A 57 16.60 1.55 -23.59
N LEU A 58 15.63 0.69 -23.25
CA LEU A 58 15.28 -0.50 -24.04
C LEU A 58 14.26 -0.22 -25.15
N MET A 59 13.66 0.98 -25.18
CA MET A 59 12.70 1.40 -26.21
C MET A 59 13.32 2.28 -27.32
N GLY A 60 14.65 2.41 -27.36
CA GLY A 60 15.40 2.99 -28.47
C GLY A 60 16.16 1.91 -29.25
#